data_AF-A0A1B6FR01-F1
#
_entry.id   AF-A0A1B6FR01-F1
#
_cell.length_a   1.000
_cell.length_b   1.000
_cell.length_c   1.000
_cell.angle_alpha   90.00
_cell.angle_beta   90.00
_cell.angle_gamma   90.00
#
_symmetry.space_group_name_H-M   'P 1'
#
loop_
_entity.id
_entity.type
_entity.pdbx_description
1 polymer ?
#
loop_
_entity_poly.entity_id
_entity_poly.type
_entity_poly.pdbx_seq_one_letter_code
_entity_poly.pdbx_strand_id
1 'polypeptide(L)'
;ILKWQEFWDSFESAIHNNLSLTNVDKFNYLVSQLGGDAKFCIVGLPITSQNYQIAIDLLKDRFANQQIIINSHYNALREMPPIHSTETNKLRRGYDLIEKHMRCLQFLGEDTSSNYFISLILSKLPYEIVLKLEEMNITGQRNVTS
;
A
#
# COMPACT_ATOMS: atom_id res chain seq x y z
N ILE A 1 2.64 -6.90 3.99
CA ILE A 1 1.33 -6.22 4.10
C ILE A 1 0.92 -5.64 2.75
N LEU A 2 1.65 -4.69 2.15
CA LEU A 2 1.27 -4.08 0.86
C LEU A 2 1.10 -5.05 -0.33
N LYS A 3 1.79 -6.20 -0.31
CA LYS A 3 1.68 -7.24 -1.35
C LYS A 3 0.58 -8.27 -1.09
N TRP A 4 -0.11 -8.19 0.04
CA TRP A 4 -1.10 -9.19 0.42
C TRP A 4 -2.30 -9.18 -0.53
N GLN A 5 -2.81 -8.00 -0.89
CA GLN A 5 -3.97 -7.90 -1.78
C GLN A 5 -3.67 -8.50 -3.16
N GLU A 6 -2.54 -8.12 -3.77
CA GLU A 6 -2.09 -8.68 -5.06
C GLU A 6 -1.95 -10.21 -5.00
N PHE A 7 -1.37 -10.73 -3.91
CA PHE A 7 -1.25 -12.16 -3.68
C PHE A 7 -2.63 -12.83 -3.54
N TRP A 8 -3.50 -12.30 -2.68
CA TRP A 8 -4.80 -12.90 -2.37
C TRP A 8 -5.70 -12.90 -3.61
N ASP A 9 -5.77 -11.80 -4.36
CA ASP A 9 -6.59 -11.72 -5.57
C ASP A 9 -6.16 -12.77 -6.61
N SER A 10 -4.84 -12.95 -6.78
CA SER A 10 -4.28 -13.97 -7.68
C SER A 10 -4.54 -15.40 -7.17
N PHE A 11 -4.29 -15.66 -5.89
CA PHE A 11 -4.52 -16.96 -5.26
C PHE A 11 -6.01 -17.33 -5.26
N GLU A 12 -6.88 -16.36 -5.00
CA GLU A 12 -8.32 -16.56 -4.90
C GLU A 12 -8.90 -17.00 -6.24
N SER A 13 -8.52 -16.31 -7.31
CA SER A 13 -8.92 -16.64 -8.68
C SER A 13 -8.39 -18.00 -9.14
N ALA A 14 -7.11 -18.28 -8.91
CA ALA A 14 -6.46 -19.48 -9.45
C ALA A 14 -6.72 -20.76 -8.64
N ILE A 15 -6.82 -20.65 -7.32
CA ILE A 15 -6.79 -21.79 -6.39
C ILE A 15 -8.02 -21.82 -5.49
N HIS A 16 -8.34 -20.73 -4.79
CA HIS A 16 -9.42 -20.74 -3.80
C HIS A 16 -10.79 -21.06 -4.45
N ASN A 17 -11.10 -20.39 -5.56
CA ASN A 17 -12.35 -20.54 -6.30
C ASN A 17 -12.37 -21.76 -7.23
N ASN A 18 -11.24 -22.48 -7.36
CA ASN A 18 -11.17 -23.65 -8.21
C ASN A 18 -11.89 -24.84 -7.55
N LEU A 19 -13.02 -25.26 -8.14
CA LEU A 19 -13.86 -26.34 -7.61
C LEU A 19 -13.28 -27.74 -7.85
N SER A 20 -12.27 -27.90 -8.72
CA SER A 20 -11.63 -29.20 -8.97
C SER A 20 -10.60 -29.59 -7.91
N LEU A 21 -10.19 -28.65 -7.06
CA LEU A 21 -9.23 -28.88 -5.98
C LEU A 21 -9.95 -29.07 -4.64
N THR A 22 -9.48 -30.03 -3.85
CA THR A 22 -9.97 -30.19 -2.47
C THR A 22 -9.42 -29.09 -1.57
N ASN A 23 -10.08 -28.82 -0.44
CA ASN A 23 -9.55 -27.87 0.54
C ASN A 23 -8.16 -28.27 1.06
N VAL A 24 -7.86 -29.57 1.13
CA VAL A 24 -6.54 -30.07 1.53
C VAL A 24 -5.48 -29.72 0.47
N ASP A 25 -5.79 -29.88 -0.81
CA ASP A 25 -4.88 -29.51 -1.91
C ASP A 25 -4.64 -28.00 -1.95
N LYS A 26 -5.72 -27.22 -1.81
CA LYS A 26 -5.65 -25.76 -1.72
C LYS A 26 -4.80 -25.32 -0.53
N PHE A 27 -4.95 -25.98 0.62
CA PHE A 27 -4.19 -25.64 1.81
C PHE A 27 -2.70 -25.99 1.66
N ASN A 28 -2.36 -27.16 1.11
CA ASN A 28 -0.98 -27.50 0.78
C ASN A 28 -0.34 -26.45 -0.14
N TYR A 29 -1.08 -26.04 -1.18
CA TYR A 29 -0.60 -25.03 -2.11
C TYR A 29 -0.41 -23.68 -1.43
N LEU A 30 -1.39 -23.23 -0.62
CA LEU A 30 -1.29 -22.02 0.18
C LEU A 30 -0.01 -22.01 1.03
N VAL A 31 0.22 -23.05 1.84
CA VAL A 31 1.41 -23.16 2.71
C VAL A 31 2.72 -23.10 1.91
N SER A 32 2.73 -23.64 0.68
CA SER A 32 3.92 -23.63 -0.19
C SER A 32 4.30 -22.23 -0.70
N GLN A 33 3.31 -21.34 -0.87
CA GLN A 33 3.51 -19.99 -1.37
C GLN A 33 3.82 -18.98 -0.25
N LEU A 34 3.55 -19.33 1.00
CA LEU A 34 3.76 -18.44 2.14
C LEU A 34 5.21 -18.51 2.65
N GLY A 35 5.72 -17.36 3.05
CA GLY A 35 7.00 -17.19 3.73
C GLY A 35 6.92 -16.18 4.87
N GLY A 36 7.97 -16.11 5.68
CA GLY A 36 8.10 -15.14 6.78
C GLY A 36 6.88 -15.12 7.72
N ASP A 37 6.41 -13.92 8.06
CA ASP A 37 5.30 -13.69 8.98
C ASP A 37 3.99 -14.35 8.54
N ALA A 38 3.74 -14.48 7.24
CA ALA A 38 2.51 -15.08 6.74
C ALA A 38 2.50 -16.60 6.99
N LYS A 39 3.64 -17.28 6.78
CA LYS A 39 3.78 -18.69 7.13
C LYS A 39 3.73 -18.90 8.64
N PHE A 40 4.32 -17.98 9.41
CA PHE A 40 4.28 -18.02 10.87
C PHE A 40 2.85 -17.87 11.41
N CYS A 41 1.99 -17.08 10.76
CA CYS A 41 0.61 -16.86 11.20
C CYS A 41 -0.25 -18.13 11.26
N ILE A 42 0.05 -19.11 10.41
CA ILE A 42 -0.71 -20.36 10.29
C ILE A 42 0.12 -21.58 10.73
N VAL A 43 1.30 -21.35 11.29
CA VAL A 43 2.17 -22.44 11.75
C VAL A 43 1.48 -23.20 12.88
N GLY A 44 1.59 -24.53 12.87
CA GLY A 44 0.94 -25.37 13.85
C GLY A 44 -0.49 -25.77 13.52
N LEU A 45 -1.09 -25.25 12.44
CA LEU A 45 -2.34 -25.81 11.90
C LEU A 45 -2.04 -27.06 11.06
N PRO A 46 -2.55 -28.25 11.43
CA PRO A 46 -2.45 -29.42 10.58
C PRO A 46 -3.17 -29.19 9.26
N ILE A 47 -2.60 -29.70 8.16
CA ILE A 47 -3.18 -29.57 6.82
C ILE A 47 -4.42 -30.47 6.71
N THR A 48 -5.58 -29.90 7.01
CA THR A 48 -6.89 -30.58 6.96
C THR A 48 -7.92 -29.67 6.28
N SER A 49 -9.02 -30.26 5.83
CA SER A 49 -10.11 -29.52 5.19
C SER A 49 -10.73 -28.47 6.13
N GLN A 50 -10.93 -28.81 7.41
CA GLN A 50 -11.46 -27.87 8.41
C GLN A 50 -10.51 -26.69 8.66
N ASN A 51 -9.21 -26.95 8.73
CA ASN A 51 -8.22 -25.93 9.06
C ASN A 51 -7.90 -24.99 7.91
N TYR A 52 -8.24 -25.35 6.66
CA TYR A 52 -8.01 -24.48 5.51
C TYR A 52 -8.73 -23.14 5.65
N GLN A 53 -10.01 -23.15 6.04
CA GLN A 53 -10.76 -21.91 6.22
C GLN A 53 -10.20 -21.09 7.39
N ILE A 54 -9.87 -21.74 8.50
CA ILE A 54 -9.24 -21.10 9.67
C ILE A 54 -7.92 -20.41 9.26
N ALA A 55 -7.10 -21.07 8.45
CA ALA A 55 -5.85 -20.50 7.96
C ALA A 55 -6.09 -19.26 7.09
N ILE A 56 -7.09 -19.28 6.21
CA ILE A 56 -7.47 -18.10 5.41
C ILE A 56 -7.93 -16.96 6.30
N ASP A 57 -8.80 -17.24 7.26
CA ASP A 57 -9.36 -16.21 8.13
C ASP A 57 -8.27 -15.55 8.97
N LEU A 58 -7.33 -16.32 9.53
CA LEU A 58 -6.17 -15.79 10.24
C LEU A 58 -5.29 -14.90 9.35
N LEU A 59 -5.05 -15.33 8.10
CA LEU A 59 -4.27 -14.53 7.16
C LEU A 59 -4.99 -13.25 6.76
N LYS A 60 -6.31 -13.31 6.51
CA LYS A 60 -7.12 -12.14 6.19
C LYS A 60 -7.20 -11.18 7.38
N ASP A 61 -7.40 -11.67 8.59
CA ASP A 61 -7.42 -10.84 9.80
C ASP A 61 -6.09 -10.10 9.98
N ARG A 62 -4.97 -10.79 9.79
CA ARG A 62 -3.64 -10.20 9.97
C ARG A 62 -3.20 -9.29 8.82
N PHE A 63 -3.53 -9.64 7.58
CA PHE A 63 -2.96 -8.99 6.39
C PHE A 63 -3.97 -8.24 5.51
N ALA A 64 -5.26 -8.54 5.62
CA ALA A 64 -6.36 -7.85 4.94
C ALA A 64 -7.07 -6.81 5.85
N ASN A 65 -6.58 -6.58 7.07
CA ASN A 65 -7.07 -5.48 7.90
C ASN A 65 -6.76 -4.15 7.22
N GLN A 66 -7.79 -3.54 6.62
CA GLN A 66 -7.69 -2.29 5.88
C GLN A 66 -6.99 -1.20 6.70
N GLN A 67 -7.22 -1.12 8.01
CA GLN A 67 -6.56 -0.12 8.85
C GLN A 67 -5.06 -0.34 9.00
N ILE A 68 -4.60 -1.60 9.04
CA ILE A 68 -3.17 -1.90 9.05
C ILE A 68 -2.54 -1.50 7.70
N ILE A 69 -3.24 -1.72 6.58
CA ILE A 69 -2.78 -1.35 5.25
C ILE A 69 -2.71 0.18 5.13
N ILE A 70 -3.77 0.89 5.51
CA ILE A 70 -3.84 2.36 5.57
C ILE A 70 -2.66 2.91 6.40
N ASN A 71 -2.49 2.42 7.64
CA ASN A 71 -1.40 2.84 8.52
C ASN A 71 -0.01 2.56 7.92
N SER A 72 0.15 1.46 7.19
CA SER A 72 1.41 1.14 6.52
C SER A 72 1.74 2.15 5.41
N HIS A 73 0.75 2.60 4.63
CA HIS A 73 0.95 3.66 3.63
C HIS A 73 1.25 5.02 4.28
N TYR A 74 0.54 5.38 5.36
CA TYR A 74 0.84 6.58 6.13
C TYR A 74 2.26 6.58 6.68
N ASN A 75 2.69 5.47 7.28
CA ASN A 75 4.03 5.33 7.83
C ASN A 75 5.09 5.39 6.73
N ALA A 76 4.89 4.72 5.59
CA ALA A 76 5.82 4.78 4.47
C ALA A 76 6.00 6.21 3.93
N LEU A 77 4.92 6.99 3.82
CA LEU A 77 5.00 8.40 3.44
C LEU A 77 5.71 9.25 4.51
N ARG A 78 5.42 9.01 5.79
CA ARG A 78 6.03 9.73 6.92
C ARG A 78 7.54 9.48 7.01
N GLU A 79 7.95 8.23 6.90
CA GLU A 79 9.33 7.76 7.02
C GLU A 79 10.16 7.99 5.76
N MET A 80 9.52 8.30 4.62
CA MET A 80 10.24 8.63 3.39
C MET A 80 11.24 9.77 3.63
N PRO A 81 12.52 9.60 3.26
CA PRO A 81 13.51 10.67 3.44
C PRO A 81 13.18 11.85 2.52
N PRO A 82 13.43 13.10 2.95
CA PRO A 82 13.29 14.26 2.07
C PRO A 82 14.19 14.14 0.84
N ILE A 83 13.68 14.61 -0.30
CA ILE A 83 14.43 14.69 -1.54
C ILE A 83 15.26 15.98 -1.48
N HIS A 84 16.58 15.84 -1.39
CA HIS A 84 17.49 17.00 -1.33
C HIS A 84 18.00 17.45 -2.72
N SER A 85 17.71 16.67 -3.76
CA SER A 85 18.24 16.91 -5.10
C SER A 85 17.17 17.53 -6.00
N THR A 86 17.58 18.53 -6.78
CA THR A 86 16.77 19.14 -7.84
C THR A 86 16.90 18.41 -9.19
N GLU A 87 17.76 17.40 -9.29
CA GLU A 87 17.84 16.54 -10.48
C GLU A 87 16.48 15.90 -10.80
N THR A 88 16.01 16.09 -12.04
CA THR A 88 14.70 15.64 -12.51
C THR A 88 14.44 14.16 -12.28
N ASN A 89 15.45 13.30 -12.45
CA ASN A 89 15.28 11.85 -12.27
C ASN A 89 15.05 11.46 -10.82
N LYS A 90 15.70 12.14 -9.87
CA LYS A 90 15.53 11.90 -8.42
C LYS A 90 14.17 12.44 -7.95
N LEU A 91 13.78 13.62 -8.43
CA LEU A 91 12.46 14.19 -8.17
C LEU A 91 11.34 13.29 -8.71
N ARG A 92 11.46 12.80 -9.95
CA ARG A 92 10.47 11.91 -10.56
C ARG A 92 10.32 10.62 -9.75
N ARG A 93 11.42 9.96 -9.38
CA ARG A 93 11.36 8.75 -8.54
C ARG A 93 10.67 9.00 -7.19
N GLY A 94 10.94 10.13 -6.55
CA GLY A 94 10.29 10.50 -5.30
C GLY A 94 8.80 10.77 -5.49
N TYR A 95 8.43 11.47 -6.56
CA TYR A 95 7.04 11.68 -6.95
C TYR A 95 6.32 10.35 -7.20
N ASP A 96 6.89 9.46 -8.01
CA ASP A 96 6.29 8.15 -8.32
C ASP A 96 6.04 7.33 -7.05
N LEU A 97 6.96 7.40 -6.07
CA LEU A 97 6.81 6.73 -4.78
C LEU A 97 5.68 7.33 -3.94
N ILE A 98 5.63 8.66 -3.82
CA ILE A 98 4.54 9.36 -3.13
C ILE A 98 3.20 9.03 -3.79
N GLU A 99 3.12 9.17 -5.12
CA GLU A 99 1.91 8.95 -5.91
C GLU A 99 1.38 7.53 -5.73
N LYS A 100 2.27 6.53 -5.72
CA LYS A 100 1.90 5.14 -5.43
C LYS A 100 1.17 5.01 -4.09
N HIS A 101 1.71 5.57 -3.01
CA HIS A 101 1.07 5.47 -1.70
C HIS A 101 -0.23 6.27 -1.63
N MET A 102 -0.27 7.46 -2.22
CA MET A 102 -1.46 8.30 -2.29
C MET A 102 -2.61 7.61 -3.03
N ARG A 103 -2.33 7.01 -4.19
CA ARG A 103 -3.34 6.27 -4.97
C ARG A 103 -3.93 5.10 -4.19
N CYS A 104 -3.10 4.35 -3.45
CA CYS A 104 -3.59 3.27 -2.59
C CYS A 104 -4.44 3.79 -1.44
N LEU A 105 -4.03 4.87 -0.77
CA LEU A 105 -4.80 5.49 0.31
C LEU A 105 -6.17 5.98 -0.19
N GLN A 106 -6.20 6.63 -1.36
CA GLN A 106 -7.44 7.07 -1.99
C GLN A 106 -8.37 5.90 -2.32
N PHE A 107 -7.82 4.81 -2.86
CA PHE A 107 -8.60 3.58 -3.11
C PHE A 107 -9.16 2.97 -1.82
N LEU A 108 -8.43 3.10 -0.71
CA LEU A 108 -8.85 2.65 0.63
C LEU A 108 -9.81 3.63 1.33
N GLY A 109 -10.22 4.71 0.67
CA GLY A 109 -11.22 5.66 1.16
C GLY A 109 -10.67 6.84 1.95
N GLU A 110 -9.35 7.03 2.01
CA GLU A 110 -8.73 8.16 2.70
C GLU A 110 -8.84 9.46 1.90
N ASP A 111 -9.09 10.58 2.58
CA ASP A 111 -9.08 11.90 1.97
C ASP A 111 -7.65 12.41 1.74
N THR A 112 -7.11 12.03 0.58
CA THR A 112 -5.79 12.44 0.11
C THR A 112 -5.69 13.92 -0.26
N SER A 113 -6.81 14.65 -0.30
CA SER A 113 -6.83 16.09 -0.59
C SER A 113 -6.68 16.95 0.67
N SER A 114 -6.62 16.33 1.84
CA SER A 114 -6.50 17.03 3.11
C SER A 114 -5.17 17.79 3.24
N ASN A 115 -5.21 18.89 4.01
CA ASN A 115 -4.03 19.71 4.30
C ASN A 115 -2.88 18.93 4.94
N TYR A 116 -3.18 17.80 5.58
CA TYR A 116 -2.19 16.88 6.10
C TYR A 116 -1.27 16.36 4.99
N PHE A 117 -1.82 15.81 3.91
CA PHE A 117 -1.02 15.26 2.81
C PHE A 117 -0.29 16.34 2.03
N ILE A 118 -0.92 17.51 1.83
CA ILE A 118 -0.26 18.66 1.21
C ILE A 118 1.00 19.02 2.01
N SER A 119 0.86 19.19 3.33
CA SER A 119 1.98 19.53 4.22
C SER A 119 3.04 18.43 4.24
N LEU A 120 2.62 17.16 4.26
CA LEU A 120 3.52 16.02 4.23
C LEU A 120 4.33 15.98 2.94
N ILE A 121 3.70 16.15 1.77
CA ILE A 121 4.38 16.14 0.47
C ILE A 121 5.36 17.30 0.36
N LEU A 122 4.94 18.51 0.73
CA LEU A 122 5.83 19.69 0.72
C LEU A 122 7.07 19.46 1.59
N SER A 123 6.94 18.79 2.74
CA SER A 123 8.07 18.45 3.61
C SER A 123 9.08 17.47 2.98
N LYS A 124 8.69 16.77 1.91
CA LYS A 124 9.58 15.82 1.19
C LYS A 124 10.25 16.42 -0.03
N LEU A 125 9.85 17.61 -0.49
CA LEU A 125 10.42 18.25 -1.66
C LEU A 125 11.63 19.13 -1.30
N PRO A 126 12.57 19.36 -2.23
CA PRO A 126 13.61 20.37 -2.04
C PRO A 126 13.00 21.75 -1.89
N TYR A 127 13.63 22.59 -1.06
CA TYR A 127 13.18 23.95 -0.79
C TYR A 127 13.01 24.79 -2.07
N GLU A 128 13.92 24.63 -3.04
CA GLU A 128 13.88 25.34 -4.31
C GLU A 128 12.65 24.99 -5.16
N ILE A 129 12.12 23.78 -4.99
CA ILE A 129 10.90 23.35 -5.67
C ILE A 129 9.68 23.92 -4.95
N VAL A 130 9.67 23.89 -3.62
CA VAL A 130 8.59 24.46 -2.81
C VAL A 130 8.41 25.96 -3.08
N LEU A 131 9.51 26.72 -3.08
CA LEU A 131 9.49 28.14 -3.41
C LEU A 131 8.86 28.41 -4.78
N LYS A 132 9.26 27.65 -5.81
CA LYS A 132 8.69 27.80 -7.16
C LYS A 132 7.20 27.50 -7.20
N LEU A 133 6.73 26.51 -6.44
CA LEU A 133 5.30 26.19 -6.36
C LEU A 133 4.51 27.31 -5.69
N GLU A 134 5.05 27.92 -4.63
CA GLU A 134 4.45 29.06 -3.94
C GLU A 134 4.39 30.29 -4.86
N GLU A 135 5.49 30.60 -5.57
CA GLU A 135 5.55 31.67 -6.55
C GLU A 135 4.52 31.51 -7.68
N MET A 136 4.34 30.28 -8.19
CA MET A 136 3.34 29.95 -9.20
C MET A 136 1.90 30.14 -8.68
N ASN A 137 1.61 29.73 -7.44
CA ASN A 137 0.29 29.91 -6.83
C ASN A 137 -0.06 31.40 -6.61
N ILE A 138 0.91 32.20 -6.17
CA ILE A 138 0.73 33.66 -5.99
C ILE A 138 0.48 34.34 -7.34
N THR A 139 1.20 33.93 -8.38
CA THR A 139 1.04 34.49 -9.73
C THR A 139 -0.30 34.08 -10.35
N GLY A 140 -0.75 32.86 -10.11
CA GLY A 140 -2.05 32.37 -10.54
C GLY A 140 -3.23 33.13 -9.91
N GLN A 141 -3.18 33.43 -8.61
CA GLN A 141 -4.24 34.17 -7.92
C GLN A 141 -4.36 35.63 -8.36
N ARG A 142 -3.23 36.29 -8.68
CA ARG A 142 -3.24 37.68 -9.17
C ARG A 142 -3.93 37.84 -10.53
N ASN A 143 -3.86 36.81 -11.38
CA ASN A 143 -4.43 36.85 -12.73
C ASN A 143 -5.94 36.54 -12.79
N VAL A 144 -6.57 36.09 -11.69
CA VAL A 144 -8.03 35.84 -11.62
C VAL A 144 -8.78 37.07 -11.07
N THR A 145 -8.07 38.00 -10.41
CA THR A 145 -8.65 39.19 -9.77
C THR A 145 -8.48 40.49 -10.57
N SER A 146 -8.06 40.41 -11.85
CA SER A 146 -7.92 41.55 -12.78
C SER A 146 -8.75 41.30 -14.04
#